data_AF-A0A9P8BFT8-F1
#
_entry.id   AF-A0A9P8BFT8-F1
#
_cell.length_a   1.000
_cell.length_b   1.000
_cell.length_c   1.000
_cell.angle_alpha   90.00
_cell.angle_beta   90.00
_cell.angle_gamma   90.00
#
_symmetry.space_group_name_H-M   'P 1'
#
loop_
_entity.id
_entity.type
_entity.pdbx_description
1 polymer ?
#
loop_
_entity_poly.entity_id
_entity_poly.type
_entity_poly.pdbx_seq_one_letter_code
_entity_poly.pdbx_strand_id
1 'polypeptide(L)'
;MRLDPIELNDGRKIPSIAFGTGSALFRRDAVQYVVQAIYTGLSHIDTAQQYENESSTGTALKETGVARNDVWITTKYHSPGGTGPRSALLESLKKLGVKFVDLYLIHHPSSVSDIPRTWSEMEDTVKEGLTKSIGVSNFTVEHLELLMKHTRITPAVNQINFSPYQLHKMLPVLKYCQKHGIFIEAYGSLAPITKQSGGPVDVPVKKAAERLKATPAQVLFLWVRQKGCVIVTTSSKRERLEEYLAIGDLESLTAEEIHAIDDAGMKGSALFALDPLIRGRLGQLQLLLLTLSFIALSWYTVAHQYGTMGLFQDTLTIFVWTSSLFTLVLQTCRFYIRLRTTIK
;
A
#
# COMPACT_ATOMS: atom_id res chain seq x y z
N MET A 1 0.69 2.09 23.16
CA MET A 1 -0.06 3.37 23.00
C MET A 1 -1.22 3.04 22.08
N ARG A 2 -2.44 3.01 22.64
CA ARG A 2 -3.68 2.57 21.96
C ARG A 2 -3.81 3.29 20.59
N LEU A 3 -4.57 2.70 19.67
CA LEU A 3 -4.80 3.22 18.32
C LEU A 3 -5.52 4.57 18.35
N ASP A 4 -4.80 5.62 18.74
CA ASP A 4 -5.35 6.94 18.94
C ASP A 4 -5.74 7.52 17.57
N PRO A 5 -6.93 8.14 17.47
CA PRO A 5 -7.33 8.84 16.27
C PRO A 5 -6.34 9.94 15.87
N ILE A 6 -6.18 10.14 14.57
CA ILE A 6 -5.32 11.16 13.98
C ILE A 6 -6.14 12.42 13.74
N GLU A 7 -5.63 13.58 14.15
CA GLU A 7 -6.29 14.87 13.92
C GLU A 7 -5.97 15.39 12.51
N LEU A 8 -7.00 15.60 11.69
CA LEU A 8 -6.94 16.12 10.34
C LEU A 8 -6.82 17.65 10.32
N ASN A 9 -6.55 18.24 9.15
CA ASN A 9 -6.43 19.70 9.00
C ASN A 9 -7.75 20.48 9.20
N ASP A 10 -8.88 19.79 9.29
CA ASP A 10 -10.20 20.33 9.63
C ASP A 10 -10.57 20.12 11.12
N GLY A 11 -9.62 19.64 11.94
CA GLY A 11 -9.78 19.39 13.37
C GLY A 11 -10.55 18.10 13.71
N ARG A 12 -11.01 17.34 12.70
CA ARG A 12 -11.69 16.06 12.93
C ARG A 12 -10.68 14.96 13.22
N LYS A 13 -11.11 13.96 13.99
CA LYS A 13 -10.27 12.85 14.44
C LYS A 13 -10.63 11.57 13.69
N ILE A 14 -9.76 11.15 12.78
CA ILE A 14 -9.95 9.95 11.96
C ILE A 14 -9.38 8.71 12.68
N PRO A 15 -10.09 7.57 12.74
CA PRO A 15 -9.52 6.35 13.29
C PRO A 15 -8.34 5.86 12.43
N SER A 16 -7.27 5.42 13.08
CA SER A 16 -5.99 5.12 12.42
C SER A 16 -5.98 3.88 11.54
N ILE A 17 -7.01 3.04 11.61
CA ILE A 17 -7.17 1.82 10.78
C ILE A 17 -8.59 1.78 10.21
N ALA A 18 -8.71 1.73 8.89
CA ALA A 18 -9.93 1.54 8.14
C ALA A 18 -10.07 0.10 7.63
N PHE A 19 -11.30 -0.42 7.68
CA PHE A 19 -11.70 -1.62 6.95
C PHE A 19 -12.19 -1.24 5.55
N GLY A 20 -11.42 -1.61 4.53
CA GLY A 20 -11.73 -1.36 3.12
C GLY A 20 -12.63 -2.43 2.51
N THR A 21 -13.63 -2.02 1.72
CA THR A 21 -14.47 -2.90 0.90
C THR A 21 -14.09 -2.90 -0.59
N GLY A 22 -12.87 -2.43 -0.91
CA GLY A 22 -12.33 -2.33 -2.27
C GLY A 22 -11.92 -3.67 -2.89
N SER A 23 -10.65 -3.80 -3.31
CA SER A 23 -10.22 -4.87 -4.23
C SER A 23 -10.63 -6.31 -3.88
N ALA A 24 -10.70 -6.67 -2.59
CA ALA A 24 -11.09 -8.02 -2.17
C ALA A 24 -12.61 -8.26 -2.21
N LEU A 25 -13.40 -7.20 -2.10
CA LEU A 25 -14.87 -7.22 -2.03
C LEU A 25 -15.53 -6.46 -3.20
N PHE A 26 -14.75 -6.11 -4.24
CA PHE A 26 -15.23 -5.44 -5.44
C PHE A 26 -16.36 -6.25 -6.09
N ARG A 27 -17.54 -5.64 -6.26
CA ARG A 27 -18.76 -6.27 -6.77
C ARG A 27 -19.19 -7.52 -5.99
N ARG A 28 -18.87 -7.58 -4.69
CA ARG A 28 -19.24 -8.67 -3.80
C ARG A 28 -20.06 -8.15 -2.63
N ASP A 29 -20.85 -9.04 -2.05
CA ASP A 29 -21.52 -8.76 -0.79
C ASP A 29 -20.50 -8.50 0.32
N ALA A 30 -20.67 -7.37 1.00
CA ALA A 30 -19.78 -6.92 2.07
C ALA A 30 -20.36 -7.17 3.48
N VAL A 31 -21.57 -7.71 3.61
CA VAL A 31 -22.33 -7.70 4.87
C VAL A 31 -21.55 -8.37 5.99
N GLN A 32 -21.25 -9.66 5.82
CA GLN A 32 -20.54 -10.46 6.84
C GLN A 32 -19.17 -9.88 7.21
N TYR A 33 -18.49 -9.25 6.25
CA TYR A 33 -17.14 -8.74 6.43
C TYR A 33 -17.13 -7.42 7.22
N VAL A 34 -18.05 -6.52 6.90
CA VAL A 34 -18.21 -5.24 7.62
C VAL A 34 -18.76 -5.49 9.03
N VAL A 35 -19.73 -6.40 9.19
CA VAL A 35 -20.22 -6.83 10.51
C VAL A 35 -19.08 -7.38 11.36
N GLN A 36 -18.28 -8.29 10.82
CA GLN A 36 -17.12 -8.85 11.51
C GLN A 36 -16.11 -7.76 11.90
N ALA A 37 -15.81 -6.81 11.00
CA ALA A 37 -14.89 -5.72 11.29
C ALA A 37 -15.34 -4.86 12.47
N ILE A 38 -16.61 -4.45 12.49
CA ILE A 38 -17.18 -3.65 13.57
C ILE A 38 -17.17 -4.41 14.90
N TYR A 39 -17.63 -5.68 14.91
CA TYR A 39 -17.58 -6.51 16.12
C TYR A 39 -16.17 -6.89 16.58
N THR A 40 -15.16 -6.73 15.74
CA THR A 40 -13.75 -6.89 16.13
C THR A 40 -13.21 -5.61 16.78
N GLY A 41 -13.88 -4.47 16.61
CA GLY A 41 -13.50 -3.18 17.20
C GLY A 41 -13.03 -2.13 16.18
N LEU A 42 -13.16 -2.38 14.88
CA LEU A 42 -12.90 -1.35 13.86
C LEU A 42 -14.08 -0.37 13.79
N SER A 43 -13.76 0.92 13.84
CA SER A 43 -14.73 2.01 13.77
C SER A 43 -14.56 2.90 12.53
N HIS A 44 -13.79 2.47 11.54
CA HIS A 44 -13.61 3.20 10.27
C HIS A 44 -13.85 2.25 9.10
N ILE A 45 -14.87 2.55 8.29
CA ILE A 45 -15.27 1.79 7.11
C ILE A 45 -14.96 2.60 5.86
N ASP A 46 -14.14 2.04 4.97
CA ASP A 46 -13.78 2.63 3.68
C ASP A 46 -14.46 1.86 2.53
N THR A 47 -15.34 2.54 1.80
CA THR A 47 -16.03 2.02 0.60
C THR A 47 -15.89 3.01 -0.56
N ALA A 48 -16.56 2.75 -1.68
CA ALA A 48 -16.64 3.67 -2.81
C ALA A 48 -17.84 3.32 -3.70
N GLN A 49 -18.37 4.33 -4.39
CA GLN A 49 -19.39 4.14 -5.43
C GLN A 49 -18.98 3.06 -6.46
N GLN A 50 -17.72 3.11 -6.89
CA GLN A 50 -17.19 2.18 -7.90
C GLN A 50 -17.12 0.73 -7.41
N TYR A 51 -17.10 0.47 -6.10
CA TYR A 51 -16.98 -0.90 -5.58
C TYR A 51 -18.27 -1.72 -5.73
N GLU A 52 -19.40 -1.05 -6.03
CA GLU A 52 -20.72 -1.66 -6.23
C GLU A 52 -21.17 -2.51 -5.02
N ASN A 53 -20.79 -2.08 -3.81
CA ASN A 53 -21.13 -2.75 -2.55
C ASN A 53 -21.53 -1.79 -1.42
N GLU A 54 -21.86 -0.53 -1.74
CA GLU A 54 -22.35 0.44 -0.74
C GLU A 54 -23.67 -0.02 -0.10
N SER A 55 -24.56 -0.66 -0.86
CA SER A 55 -25.83 -1.17 -0.32
C SER A 55 -25.63 -2.29 0.70
N SER A 56 -24.73 -3.25 0.43
CA SER A 56 -24.40 -4.31 1.38
C SER A 56 -23.60 -3.78 2.58
N THR A 57 -22.77 -2.75 2.37
CA THR A 57 -22.13 -2.01 3.48
C THR A 57 -23.18 -1.33 4.38
N GLY A 58 -24.19 -0.69 3.79
CA GLY A 58 -25.31 -0.09 4.53
C GLY A 58 -26.13 -1.10 5.32
N THR A 59 -26.41 -2.27 4.74
CA THR A 59 -27.06 -3.39 5.44
C THR A 59 -26.25 -3.80 6.68
N ALA A 60 -24.92 -3.99 6.55
CA ALA A 60 -24.07 -4.33 7.69
C ALA A 60 -24.10 -3.27 8.80
N LEU A 61 -23.99 -1.99 8.45
CA LEU A 61 -24.06 -0.90 9.43
C LEU A 61 -25.36 -0.97 10.23
N LYS A 62 -26.49 -1.22 9.56
CA LYS A 62 -27.79 -1.41 10.21
C LYS A 62 -27.83 -2.66 11.10
N GLU A 63 -27.31 -3.79 10.61
CA GLU A 63 -27.29 -5.07 11.35
C GLU A 63 -26.45 -5.01 12.63
N THR A 64 -25.32 -4.30 12.60
CA THR A 64 -24.48 -4.13 13.80
C THR A 64 -25.11 -3.25 14.87
N GLY A 65 -26.08 -2.40 14.50
CA GLY A 65 -26.68 -1.42 15.40
C GLY A 65 -25.68 -0.37 15.94
N VAL A 66 -24.48 -0.25 15.34
CA VAL A 66 -23.49 0.75 15.76
C VAL A 66 -24.09 2.15 15.64
N ALA A 67 -23.91 2.98 16.67
CA ALA A 67 -24.39 4.35 16.61
C ALA A 67 -23.65 5.10 15.49
N ARG A 68 -24.37 5.93 14.71
CA ARG A 68 -23.78 6.63 13.57
C ARG A 68 -22.55 7.46 13.96
N ASN A 69 -22.53 8.05 15.15
CA ASN A 69 -21.42 8.89 15.61
C ASN A 69 -20.20 8.08 16.11
N ASP A 70 -20.34 6.75 16.26
CA ASP A 70 -19.27 5.86 16.72
C ASP A 70 -18.56 5.14 15.56
N VAL A 71 -18.99 5.41 14.31
CA VAL A 71 -18.38 4.86 13.09
C VAL A 71 -18.03 5.97 12.10
N TRP A 72 -16.79 5.99 11.65
CA TRP A 72 -16.30 6.81 10.56
C TRP A 72 -16.57 6.12 9.23
N ILE A 73 -17.28 6.78 8.31
CA ILE A 73 -17.59 6.24 6.99
C ILE A 73 -16.91 7.07 5.91
N THR A 74 -16.09 6.42 5.10
CA THR A 74 -15.44 6.98 3.91
C THR A 74 -16.08 6.40 2.65
N THR A 75 -16.55 7.24 1.72
CA THR A 75 -16.91 6.81 0.35
C THR A 75 -16.25 7.71 -0.70
N LYS A 76 -16.33 7.33 -1.97
CA LYS A 76 -15.57 7.97 -3.05
C LYS A 76 -16.40 8.19 -4.30
N TYR A 77 -16.29 9.41 -4.83
CA TYR A 77 -16.87 9.83 -6.10
C TYR A 77 -16.16 9.18 -7.27
N HIS A 78 -16.93 8.54 -8.16
CA HIS A 78 -16.42 8.04 -9.43
C HIS A 78 -17.47 8.19 -10.53
N SER A 79 -17.35 9.23 -11.36
CA SER A 79 -18.25 9.44 -12.50
C SER A 79 -17.59 10.29 -13.59
N PRO A 80 -16.76 9.70 -14.46
CA PRO A 80 -16.17 10.45 -15.58
C PRO A 80 -17.28 10.83 -16.58
N GLY A 81 -17.66 12.12 -16.61
CA GLY A 81 -18.62 12.68 -17.56
C GLY A 81 -20.10 12.37 -17.28
N GLY A 82 -20.43 11.87 -16.08
CA GLY A 82 -21.78 11.47 -15.71
C GLY A 82 -22.46 12.45 -14.75
N THR A 83 -22.76 11.98 -13.54
CA THR A 83 -23.46 12.73 -12.49
C THR A 83 -22.47 13.53 -11.65
N GLY A 84 -22.81 14.77 -11.28
CA GLY A 84 -21.97 15.57 -10.40
C GLY A 84 -21.77 14.94 -9.01
N PRO A 85 -20.66 15.22 -8.30
CA PRO A 85 -20.30 14.65 -7.00
C PRO A 85 -21.42 14.74 -5.97
N ARG A 86 -22.18 15.85 -5.94
CA ARG A 86 -23.31 16.00 -5.01
C ARG A 86 -24.40 14.95 -5.24
N SER A 87 -24.85 14.78 -6.48
CA SER A 87 -25.90 13.79 -6.82
C SER A 87 -25.41 12.37 -6.59
N ALA A 88 -24.14 12.10 -6.90
CA ALA A 88 -23.51 10.81 -6.62
C ALA A 88 -23.46 10.53 -5.11
N LEU A 89 -23.09 11.52 -4.30
CA LEU A 89 -23.06 11.39 -2.84
C LEU A 89 -24.46 11.11 -2.27
N LEU A 90 -25.51 11.78 -2.74
CA LEU A 90 -26.88 11.52 -2.30
C LEU A 90 -27.30 10.06 -2.56
N GLU A 91 -26.92 9.50 -3.70
CA GLU A 91 -27.16 8.09 -4.00
C GLU A 91 -26.33 7.16 -3.09
N SER A 92 -25.04 7.48 -2.87
CA SER A 92 -24.21 6.75 -1.90
C SER A 92 -24.82 6.77 -0.49
N LEU A 93 -25.30 7.92 -0.01
CA LEU A 93 -25.95 8.08 1.28
C LEU A 93 -27.21 7.22 1.39
N LYS A 94 -28.03 7.18 0.32
CA LYS A 94 -29.21 6.32 0.25
C LYS A 94 -28.84 4.83 0.32
N LYS A 95 -27.83 4.39 -0.44
CA LYS A 95 -27.36 3.00 -0.43
C LYS A 95 -26.80 2.60 0.93
N LEU A 96 -26.00 3.47 1.54
CA LEU A 96 -25.43 3.27 2.88
C LEU A 96 -26.48 3.37 4.00
N GLY A 97 -27.65 3.96 3.73
CA GLY A 97 -28.69 4.17 4.73
C GLY A 97 -28.32 5.20 5.79
N VAL A 98 -27.48 6.20 5.45
CA VAL A 98 -26.99 7.24 6.38
C VAL A 98 -27.29 8.64 5.87
N LYS A 99 -27.32 9.62 6.78
CA LYS A 99 -27.59 11.04 6.44
C LYS A 99 -26.35 11.82 6.01
N PHE A 100 -25.17 11.36 6.42
CA PHE A 100 -23.88 11.94 6.05
C PHE A 100 -22.80 10.86 6.06
N VAL A 101 -21.70 11.11 5.35
CA VAL A 101 -20.42 10.38 5.49
C VAL A 101 -19.40 11.25 6.21
N ASP A 102 -18.40 10.63 6.83
CA ASP A 102 -17.36 11.38 7.54
C ASP A 102 -16.31 11.93 6.57
N LEU A 103 -16.00 11.17 5.52
CA LEU A 103 -15.04 11.55 4.48
C LEU A 103 -15.57 11.20 3.09
N TYR A 104 -15.51 12.16 2.18
CA TYR A 104 -15.86 11.96 0.76
C TYR A 104 -14.67 12.28 -0.14
N LEU A 105 -14.25 11.32 -0.96
CA LEU A 105 -13.03 11.43 -1.77
C LEU A 105 -13.32 11.52 -3.27
N ILE A 106 -12.54 12.30 -4.03
CA ILE A 106 -12.37 12.01 -5.47
C ILE A 106 -11.58 10.71 -5.59
N HIS A 107 -12.15 9.65 -6.17
CA HIS A 107 -11.54 8.30 -6.12
C HIS A 107 -10.22 8.18 -6.90
N HIS A 108 -10.12 8.88 -8.03
CA HIS A 108 -8.91 8.93 -8.85
C HIS A 108 -8.98 10.23 -9.69
N PRO A 109 -7.87 10.89 -10.03
CA PRO A 109 -7.91 12.07 -10.90
C PRO A 109 -8.60 11.79 -12.25
N SER A 110 -8.49 10.57 -12.78
CA SER A 110 -9.20 10.15 -14.01
C SER A 110 -10.69 9.80 -13.81
N SER A 111 -11.20 9.87 -12.58
CA SER A 111 -12.63 9.64 -12.30
C SER A 111 -13.49 10.87 -12.61
N VAL A 112 -12.85 11.97 -12.99
CA VAL A 112 -13.45 13.28 -13.19
C VAL A 112 -12.88 13.88 -14.47
N SER A 113 -13.68 14.65 -15.20
CA SER A 113 -13.21 15.38 -16.39
C SER A 113 -12.56 16.73 -16.04
N ASP A 114 -12.95 17.30 -14.90
CA ASP A 114 -12.49 18.61 -14.41
C ASP A 114 -12.31 18.54 -12.89
N ILE A 115 -11.05 18.52 -12.45
CA ILE A 115 -10.66 18.44 -11.03
C ILE A 115 -11.12 19.70 -10.26
N PRO A 116 -10.76 20.94 -10.68
CA PRO A 116 -11.23 22.15 -10.00
C PRO A 116 -12.74 22.25 -9.87
N ARG A 117 -13.49 21.98 -10.95
CA ARG A 117 -14.96 22.04 -10.91
C ARG A 117 -15.52 20.99 -9.95
N THR A 118 -15.07 19.74 -10.06
CA THR A 118 -15.54 18.67 -9.18
C THR A 118 -15.27 18.99 -7.72
N TRP A 119 -14.09 19.53 -7.42
CA TRP A 119 -13.73 19.91 -6.06
C TRP A 119 -14.63 21.02 -5.53
N SER A 120 -14.89 22.07 -6.32
CA SER A 120 -15.81 23.13 -5.90
C SER A 120 -17.21 22.59 -5.58
N GLU A 121 -17.73 21.64 -6.38
CA GLU A 121 -19.02 21.00 -6.09
C GLU A 121 -18.95 20.11 -4.82
N MET A 122 -17.82 19.45 -4.54
CA MET A 122 -17.62 18.71 -3.29
C MET A 122 -17.55 19.63 -2.06
N GLU A 123 -16.97 20.82 -2.16
CA GLU A 123 -16.97 21.80 -1.08
C GLU A 123 -18.39 22.23 -0.69
N ASP A 124 -19.31 22.31 -1.64
CA ASP A 124 -20.71 22.61 -1.35
C ASP A 124 -21.39 21.47 -0.59
N THR A 125 -21.01 20.21 -0.82
CA THR A 125 -21.51 19.06 -0.03
C THR A 125 -21.11 19.12 1.45
N VAL A 126 -19.99 19.78 1.78
CA VAL A 126 -19.59 20.06 3.17
C VAL A 126 -20.53 21.09 3.79
N LYS A 127 -20.82 22.18 3.08
CA LYS A 127 -21.74 23.24 3.54
C LYS A 127 -23.16 22.70 3.77
N GLU A 128 -23.60 21.78 2.92
CA GLU A 128 -24.89 21.08 3.06
C GLU A 128 -24.90 20.03 4.18
N GLY A 129 -23.74 19.70 4.75
CA GLY A 129 -23.61 18.72 5.82
C GLY A 129 -23.72 17.25 5.37
N LEU A 130 -23.69 16.99 4.06
CA LEU A 130 -23.75 15.65 3.46
C LEU A 130 -22.44 14.86 3.68
N THR A 131 -21.32 15.58 3.78
CA THR A 131 -20.04 15.05 4.25
C THR A 131 -19.43 16.00 5.28
N LYS A 132 -18.56 15.47 6.16
CA LYS A 132 -17.89 16.28 7.18
C LYS A 132 -16.49 16.73 6.76
N SER A 133 -15.77 15.84 6.08
CA SER A 133 -14.47 16.09 5.48
C SER A 133 -14.51 15.75 3.99
N ILE A 134 -13.66 16.40 3.19
CA ILE A 134 -13.44 16.04 1.79
C ILE A 134 -11.96 15.84 1.52
N GLY A 135 -11.66 14.95 0.58
CA GLY A 135 -10.29 14.60 0.22
C GLY A 135 -10.19 14.04 -1.19
N VAL A 136 -9.02 13.54 -1.50
CA VAL A 136 -8.72 12.94 -2.80
C VAL A 136 -8.11 11.56 -2.62
N SER A 137 -8.02 10.82 -3.71
CA SER A 137 -7.37 9.52 -3.74
C SER A 137 -6.58 9.39 -5.05
N ASN A 138 -5.37 8.85 -4.95
CA ASN A 138 -4.45 8.63 -6.08
C ASN A 138 -3.98 9.92 -6.76
N PHE A 139 -3.96 11.06 -6.05
CA PHE A 139 -3.47 12.31 -6.60
C PHE A 139 -1.94 12.39 -6.51
N THR A 140 -1.31 12.82 -7.60
CA THR A 140 0.12 13.14 -7.66
C THR A 140 0.36 14.59 -7.24
N VAL A 141 1.62 15.02 -7.15
CA VAL A 141 1.96 16.42 -6.82
C VAL A 141 1.33 17.39 -7.83
N GLU A 142 1.38 17.07 -9.12
CA GLU A 142 0.83 17.92 -10.19
C GLU A 142 -0.70 18.07 -10.06
N HIS A 143 -1.40 16.98 -9.74
CA HIS A 143 -2.84 17.03 -9.50
C HIS A 143 -3.19 17.84 -8.24
N LEU A 144 -2.40 17.70 -7.17
CA LEU A 144 -2.59 18.47 -5.94
C LEU A 144 -2.29 19.96 -6.17
N GLU A 145 -1.24 20.31 -6.90
CA GLU A 145 -0.92 21.70 -7.24
C GLU A 145 -2.00 22.33 -8.11
N LEU A 146 -2.55 21.60 -9.09
CA LEU A 146 -3.70 22.05 -9.87
C LEU A 146 -4.90 22.33 -8.98
N LEU A 147 -5.22 21.38 -8.09
CA LEU A 147 -6.35 21.48 -7.18
C LEU A 147 -6.20 22.69 -6.24
N MET A 148 -5.05 22.82 -5.58
CA MET A 148 -4.77 23.85 -4.56
C MET A 148 -4.81 25.29 -5.08
N LYS A 149 -4.75 25.52 -6.41
CA LYS A 149 -4.96 26.85 -7.01
C LYS A 149 -6.41 27.32 -6.94
N HIS A 150 -7.36 26.42 -6.74
CA HIS A 150 -8.79 26.67 -6.85
C HIS A 150 -9.58 26.25 -5.59
N THR A 151 -8.90 25.76 -4.53
CA THR A 151 -9.56 25.28 -3.32
C THR A 151 -9.90 26.40 -2.35
N ARG A 152 -11.06 26.27 -1.70
CA ARG A 152 -11.43 27.00 -0.48
C ARG A 152 -11.22 26.13 0.77
N ILE A 153 -11.42 24.82 0.61
CA ILE A 153 -11.17 23.79 1.62
C ILE A 153 -9.96 22.99 1.14
N THR A 154 -8.89 22.97 1.93
CA THR A 154 -7.73 22.11 1.65
C THR A 154 -8.15 20.65 1.81
N PRO A 155 -7.76 19.73 0.90
CA PRO A 155 -8.08 18.31 1.07
C PRO A 155 -7.61 17.79 2.42
N ALA A 156 -8.49 17.15 3.19
CA ALA A 156 -8.12 16.58 4.48
C ALA A 156 -7.19 15.37 4.32
N VAL A 157 -7.42 14.58 3.27
CA VAL A 157 -6.73 13.32 2.99
C VAL A 157 -6.37 13.19 1.51
N ASN A 158 -5.24 12.54 1.22
CA ASN A 158 -4.95 11.89 -0.06
C ASN A 158 -4.73 10.39 0.17
N GLN A 159 -5.71 9.57 -0.22
CA GLN A 159 -5.62 8.11 -0.10
C GLN A 159 -4.80 7.53 -1.27
N ILE A 160 -3.70 6.81 -1.00
CA ILE A 160 -2.77 6.33 -2.03
C ILE A 160 -2.33 4.88 -1.80
N ASN A 161 -1.91 4.21 -2.89
CA ASN A 161 -1.27 2.90 -2.79
C ASN A 161 0.12 3.08 -2.16
N PHE A 162 0.25 2.70 -0.91
CA PHE A 162 1.46 2.97 -0.14
C PHE A 162 1.94 1.74 0.61
N SER A 163 3.11 1.26 0.18
CA SER A 163 3.87 0.14 0.74
C SER A 163 5.36 0.43 0.60
N PRO A 164 6.27 -0.34 1.25
CA PRO A 164 7.70 -0.20 1.06
C PRO A 164 8.17 -0.16 -0.40
N TYR A 165 7.57 -0.96 -1.29
CA TYR A 165 7.93 -0.96 -2.73
C TYR A 165 7.45 0.29 -3.49
N GLN A 166 6.50 1.03 -2.92
CA GLN A 166 5.97 2.28 -3.49
C GLN A 166 6.63 3.52 -2.88
N LEU A 167 7.36 3.38 -1.77
CA LEU A 167 7.90 4.49 -0.98
C LEU A 167 8.62 5.51 -1.87
N HIS A 168 9.63 5.07 -2.63
CA HIS A 168 10.45 5.96 -3.45
C HIS A 168 9.61 6.78 -4.45
N LYS A 169 8.64 6.13 -5.13
CA LYS A 169 7.75 6.81 -6.08
C LYS A 169 6.83 7.81 -5.38
N MET A 170 6.40 7.51 -4.17
CA MET A 170 5.45 8.34 -3.41
C MET A 170 6.12 9.43 -2.56
N LEU A 171 7.46 9.41 -2.38
CA LEU A 171 8.18 10.42 -1.59
C LEU A 171 7.81 11.88 -1.94
N PRO A 172 7.70 12.30 -3.21
CA PRO A 172 7.26 13.65 -3.54
C PRO A 172 5.85 13.96 -3.04
N VAL A 173 4.92 13.01 -3.16
CA VAL A 173 3.54 13.14 -2.69
C VAL A 173 3.49 13.24 -1.17
N LEU A 174 4.24 12.38 -0.45
CA LEU A 174 4.31 12.43 1.02
C LEU A 174 4.80 13.80 1.51
N LYS A 175 5.90 14.32 0.92
CA LYS A 175 6.47 15.62 1.28
C LYS A 175 5.50 16.77 0.99
N TYR A 176 4.83 16.74 -0.16
CA TYR A 176 3.85 17.74 -0.52
C TYR A 176 2.66 17.70 0.45
N CYS A 177 2.08 16.53 0.67
CA CYS A 177 0.97 16.33 1.59
C CYS A 177 1.32 16.80 3.01
N GLN A 178 2.48 16.42 3.54
CA GLN A 178 2.96 16.89 4.85
C GLN A 178 3.07 18.41 4.91
N LYS A 179 3.67 19.05 3.89
CA LYS A 179 3.82 20.52 3.84
C LYS A 179 2.48 21.25 3.85
N HIS A 180 1.45 20.66 3.26
CA HIS A 180 0.13 21.26 3.13
C HIS A 180 -0.90 20.74 4.15
N GLY A 181 -0.47 19.96 5.15
CA GLY A 181 -1.36 19.39 6.16
C GLY A 181 -2.37 18.39 5.60
N ILE A 182 -2.10 17.77 4.46
CA ILE A 182 -2.95 16.73 3.85
C ILE A 182 -2.49 15.38 4.41
N PHE A 183 -3.37 14.65 5.07
CA PHE A 183 -3.02 13.34 5.62
C PHE A 183 -3.01 12.25 4.55
N ILE A 184 -2.22 11.21 4.78
CA ILE A 184 -2.14 10.06 3.88
C ILE A 184 -2.94 8.91 4.47
N GLU A 185 -3.85 8.35 3.66
CA GLU A 185 -4.44 7.04 3.88
C GLU A 185 -3.75 6.02 2.97
N ALA A 186 -3.14 5.00 3.56
CA ALA A 186 -2.33 4.01 2.87
C ALA A 186 -3.15 2.74 2.62
N TYR A 187 -3.54 2.50 1.37
CA TYR A 187 -4.08 1.20 0.97
C TYR A 187 -2.99 0.31 0.36
N GLY A 188 -3.20 -1.01 0.42
CA GLY A 188 -2.32 -1.97 -0.24
C GLY A 188 -0.96 -2.17 0.44
N SER A 189 -0.79 -1.71 1.68
CA SER A 189 0.49 -1.75 2.40
C SER A 189 1.07 -3.16 2.61
N LEU A 190 0.21 -4.19 2.63
CA LEU A 190 0.61 -5.58 2.75
C LEU A 190 1.01 -6.24 1.41
N ALA A 191 0.99 -5.52 0.28
CA ALA A 191 1.38 -6.06 -1.02
C ALA A 191 2.76 -6.77 -0.99
N PRO A 192 3.79 -6.27 -0.28
CA PRO A 192 5.11 -6.93 -0.23
C PRO A 192 5.10 -8.36 0.30
N ILE A 193 4.18 -8.71 1.21
CA ILE A 193 4.13 -10.05 1.81
C ILE A 193 2.95 -10.89 1.31
N THR A 194 2.09 -10.34 0.46
CA THR A 194 0.89 -11.02 -0.07
C THR A 194 0.94 -11.22 -1.58
N LYS A 195 1.14 -10.13 -2.35
CA LYS A 195 1.14 -10.14 -3.82
C LYS A 195 2.55 -10.16 -4.42
N GLN A 196 3.53 -9.74 -3.63
CA GLN A 196 4.93 -9.53 -4.04
C GLN A 196 5.90 -10.19 -3.04
N SER A 197 5.48 -11.31 -2.44
CA SER A 197 6.27 -12.08 -1.46
C SER A 197 7.53 -12.69 -2.09
N GLY A 198 8.50 -13.02 -1.23
CA GLY A 198 9.83 -13.46 -1.66
C GLY A 198 10.71 -12.31 -2.16
N GLY A 199 10.29 -11.06 -1.95
CA GLY A 199 11.06 -9.88 -2.32
C GLY A 199 11.99 -9.40 -1.21
N PRO A 200 12.79 -8.34 -1.47
CA PRO A 200 13.81 -7.87 -0.54
C PRO A 200 13.26 -7.42 0.83
N VAL A 201 12.00 -7.01 0.90
CA VAL A 201 11.35 -6.53 2.14
C VAL A 201 11.11 -7.65 3.15
N ASP A 202 11.04 -8.91 2.71
CA ASP A 202 10.76 -10.05 3.59
C ASP A 202 11.80 -10.20 4.71
N VAL A 203 13.08 -9.96 4.40
CA VAL A 203 14.19 -10.13 5.36
C VAL A 203 14.13 -9.13 6.51
N PRO A 204 14.13 -7.79 6.28
CA PRO A 204 14.04 -6.83 7.38
C PRO A 204 12.70 -6.92 8.13
N VAL A 205 11.60 -7.24 7.45
CA VAL A 205 10.30 -7.44 8.11
C VAL A 205 10.32 -8.64 9.04
N LYS A 206 10.88 -9.78 8.63
CA LYS A 206 11.01 -10.97 9.49
C LYS A 206 11.89 -10.69 10.70
N LYS A 207 13.02 -10.00 10.51
CA LYS A 207 13.92 -9.62 11.62
C LYS A 207 13.22 -8.74 12.65
N ALA A 208 12.47 -7.73 12.21
CA ALA A 208 11.69 -6.89 13.11
C ALA A 208 10.56 -7.66 13.80
N ALA A 209 9.88 -8.56 13.08
CA ALA A 209 8.83 -9.42 13.60
C ALA A 209 9.34 -10.32 14.74
N GLU A 210 10.52 -10.91 14.59
CA GLU A 210 11.18 -11.72 15.63
C GLU A 210 11.45 -10.91 16.91
N ARG A 211 12.02 -9.70 16.78
CA ARG A 211 12.27 -8.82 17.93
C ARG A 211 10.98 -8.45 18.65
N LEU A 212 9.97 -8.04 17.88
CA LEU A 212 8.69 -7.56 18.40
C LEU A 212 7.76 -8.69 18.87
N LYS A 213 8.09 -9.96 18.59
CA LYS A 213 7.18 -11.10 18.73
C LYS A 213 5.84 -10.84 18.04
N ALA A 214 5.91 -10.23 16.85
CA ALA A 214 4.79 -9.77 16.05
C ALA A 214 4.74 -10.51 14.71
N THR A 215 3.65 -10.35 13.96
CA THR A 215 3.56 -10.88 12.60
C THR A 215 4.19 -9.92 11.58
N PRO A 216 4.58 -10.41 10.39
CA PRO A 216 5.01 -9.56 9.29
C PRO A 216 3.98 -8.48 8.90
N ALA A 217 2.68 -8.75 9.04
CA ALA A 217 1.63 -7.77 8.74
C ALA A 217 1.60 -6.65 9.79
N GLN A 218 1.72 -6.99 11.07
CA GLN A 218 1.84 -6.01 12.15
C GLN A 218 3.07 -5.11 11.97
N VAL A 219 4.22 -5.68 11.60
CA VAL A 219 5.44 -4.90 11.29
C VAL A 219 5.20 -3.90 10.15
N LEU A 220 4.58 -4.33 9.05
CA LEU A 220 4.28 -3.41 7.95
C LEU A 220 3.28 -2.32 8.34
N PHE A 221 2.31 -2.61 9.21
CA PHE A 221 1.40 -1.60 9.72
C PHE A 221 2.05 -0.64 10.73
N LEU A 222 2.97 -1.11 11.57
CA LEU A 222 3.80 -0.23 12.39
C LEU A 222 4.64 0.70 11.51
N TRP A 223 5.23 0.17 10.42
CA TRP A 223 5.93 0.99 9.43
C TRP A 223 5.01 2.06 8.83
N VAL A 224 3.79 1.71 8.38
CA VAL A 224 2.82 2.69 7.86
C VAL A 224 2.49 3.78 8.90
N ARG A 225 2.23 3.39 10.16
CA ARG A 225 1.97 4.34 11.27
C ARG A 225 3.14 5.28 11.51
N GLN A 226 4.37 4.77 11.50
CA GLN A 226 5.57 5.58 11.70
C GLN A 226 5.91 6.47 10.49
N LYS A 227 5.32 6.21 9.33
CA LYS A 227 5.27 7.16 8.20
C LYS A 227 4.14 8.21 8.34
N GLY A 228 3.41 8.22 9.44
CA GLY A 228 2.33 9.18 9.72
C GLY A 228 1.06 8.95 8.89
N CYS A 229 0.82 7.72 8.44
CA CYS A 229 -0.30 7.37 7.57
C CYS A 229 -1.40 6.62 8.33
N VAL A 230 -2.66 6.84 7.96
CA VAL A 230 -3.80 5.98 8.30
C VAL A 230 -3.70 4.69 7.48
N ILE A 231 -4.01 3.54 8.08
CA ILE A 231 -3.98 2.23 7.40
C ILE A 231 -5.34 1.95 6.78
N VAL A 232 -5.39 1.55 5.51
CA VAL A 232 -6.61 1.03 4.86
C VAL A 232 -6.37 -0.41 4.44
N THR A 233 -7.06 -1.35 5.09
CA THR A 233 -6.83 -2.79 4.91
C THR A 233 -8.13 -3.60 4.88
N THR A 234 -8.04 -4.87 4.48
CA THR A 234 -9.17 -5.80 4.44
C THR A 234 -8.71 -7.16 4.93
N SER A 235 -9.61 -7.90 5.56
CA SER A 235 -9.45 -9.33 5.83
C SER A 235 -10.81 -10.01 5.86
N SER A 236 -10.87 -11.24 5.35
CA SER A 236 -12.02 -12.13 5.58
C SER A 236 -11.96 -12.85 6.92
N LYS A 237 -10.78 -12.89 7.56
CA LYS A 237 -10.51 -13.63 8.79
C LYS A 237 -10.55 -12.72 10.01
N ARG A 238 -11.31 -13.11 11.04
CA ARG A 238 -11.45 -12.36 12.29
C ARG A 238 -10.13 -12.23 13.02
N GLU A 239 -9.35 -13.32 13.09
CA GLU A 239 -8.09 -13.37 13.84
C GLU A 239 -7.07 -12.38 13.28
N ARG A 240 -7.10 -12.15 11.96
CA ARG A 240 -6.26 -11.12 11.32
C ARG A 240 -6.71 -9.70 11.66
N LEU A 241 -8.01 -9.46 11.82
CA LEU A 241 -8.50 -8.14 12.21
C LEU A 241 -8.10 -7.83 13.66
N GLU A 242 -8.20 -8.81 14.56
CA GLU A 242 -7.71 -8.73 15.93
C GLU A 242 -6.19 -8.49 15.95
N GLU A 243 -5.43 -9.23 15.14
CA GLU A 243 -3.99 -9.03 14.93
C GLU A 243 -3.66 -7.60 14.47
N TYR A 244 -4.42 -7.04 13.52
CA TYR A 244 -4.21 -5.69 13.01
C TYR A 244 -4.49 -4.62 14.06
N LEU A 245 -5.49 -4.83 14.92
CA LEU A 245 -5.79 -3.90 16.01
C LEU A 245 -4.73 -3.95 17.12
N ALA A 246 -4.17 -5.13 17.38
CA ALA A 246 -3.14 -5.36 18.40
C ALA A 246 -1.83 -4.58 18.15
N ILE A 247 -1.64 -3.96 16.97
CA ILE A 247 -0.48 -3.09 16.73
C ILE A 247 -0.43 -1.86 17.66
N GLY A 248 -1.54 -1.50 18.32
CA GLY A 248 -1.57 -0.47 19.36
C GLY A 248 -0.80 -0.85 20.63
N ASP A 249 -0.61 -2.14 20.86
CA ASP A 249 0.04 -2.67 22.05
C ASP A 249 1.51 -3.06 21.81
N LEU A 250 1.95 -3.02 20.55
CA LEU A 250 3.33 -3.32 20.18
C LEU A 250 4.25 -2.10 20.37
N GLU A 251 5.52 -2.39 20.62
CA GLU A 251 6.58 -1.39 20.53
C GLU A 251 6.72 -0.87 19.09
N SER A 252 7.20 0.36 18.96
CA SER A 252 7.52 0.94 17.66
C SER A 252 8.72 0.24 17.00
N LEU A 253 8.82 0.34 15.68
CA LEU A 253 10.05 -0.03 14.99
C LEU A 253 11.16 0.95 15.36
N THR A 254 12.37 0.44 15.47
CA THR A 254 13.58 1.25 15.59
C THR A 254 13.88 2.00 14.30
N ALA A 255 14.71 3.04 14.36
CA ALA A 255 15.12 3.79 13.18
C ALA A 255 15.85 2.88 12.17
N GLU A 256 16.68 1.95 12.67
CA GLU A 256 17.42 0.97 11.89
C GLU A 256 16.47 0.00 11.16
N GLU A 257 15.41 -0.47 11.82
CA GLU A 257 14.40 -1.32 11.20
C GLU A 257 13.63 -0.58 10.10
N ILE A 258 13.23 0.68 10.34
CA ILE A 258 12.57 1.51 9.33
C ILE A 258 13.51 1.70 8.13
N HIS A 259 14.76 2.08 8.35
CA HIS A 259 15.74 2.26 7.28
C HIS A 259 15.97 0.96 6.49
N ALA A 260 16.07 -0.18 7.17
CA ALA A 260 16.23 -1.46 6.50
C ALA A 260 15.03 -1.83 5.64
N ILE A 261 13.81 -1.56 6.09
CA ILE A 261 12.57 -1.76 5.31
C ILE A 261 12.52 -0.81 4.12
N ASP A 262 12.88 0.47 4.31
CA ASP A 262 12.91 1.48 3.25
C ASP A 262 13.92 1.10 2.14
N ASP A 263 15.14 0.73 2.52
CA ASP A 263 16.21 0.31 1.60
C ASP A 263 15.83 -0.95 0.81
N ALA A 264 15.21 -1.92 1.49
CA ALA A 264 14.68 -3.11 0.85
C ALA A 264 13.51 -2.76 -0.10
N GLY A 265 12.68 -1.81 0.29
CA GLY A 265 11.60 -1.25 -0.52
C GLY A 265 12.11 -0.69 -1.86
N MET A 266 13.19 0.10 -1.81
CA MET A 266 13.83 0.65 -3.02
C MET A 266 14.34 -0.45 -3.95
N LYS A 267 15.01 -1.48 -3.41
CA LYS A 267 15.51 -2.61 -4.19
C LYS A 267 14.38 -3.40 -4.84
N GLY A 268 13.29 -3.64 -4.10
CA GLY A 268 12.13 -4.37 -4.62
C GLY A 268 11.36 -3.58 -5.67
N SER A 269 11.25 -2.26 -5.54
CA SER A 269 10.60 -1.41 -6.55
C SER A 269 11.20 -1.61 -7.95
N ALA A 270 12.53 -1.63 -8.04
CA ALA A 270 13.25 -1.91 -9.28
C ALA A 270 13.00 -3.34 -9.81
N LEU A 271 12.97 -4.34 -8.93
CA LEU A 271 12.70 -5.73 -9.29
C LEU A 271 11.28 -5.94 -9.82
N PHE A 272 10.29 -5.32 -9.18
CA PHE A 272 8.87 -5.47 -9.53
C PHE A 272 8.45 -4.59 -10.71
N ALA A 273 9.27 -3.61 -11.10
CA ALA A 273 9.10 -2.86 -12.35
C ALA A 273 9.49 -3.66 -13.61
N LEU A 274 10.25 -4.76 -13.46
CA LEU A 274 10.59 -5.65 -14.57
C LEU A 274 9.39 -6.50 -14.99
N ASP A 275 9.31 -6.78 -16.29
CA ASP A 275 8.32 -7.68 -16.88
C ASP A 275 8.31 -9.05 -16.15
N PRO A 276 7.13 -9.63 -15.86
CA PRO A 276 7.03 -10.90 -15.14
C PRO A 276 7.81 -12.06 -15.77
N LEU A 277 7.89 -12.13 -17.11
CA LEU A 277 8.67 -13.15 -17.82
C LEU A 277 10.17 -12.93 -17.62
N ILE A 278 10.63 -11.67 -17.65
CA ILE A 278 12.03 -11.32 -17.37
C ILE A 278 12.38 -11.68 -15.93
N ARG A 279 11.49 -11.38 -14.98
CA ARG A 279 11.66 -11.73 -13.57
C ARG A 279 11.73 -13.26 -13.36
N GLY A 280 10.85 -14.01 -14.02
CA GLY A 280 10.85 -15.47 -13.98
C GLY A 280 12.15 -16.07 -14.52
N ARG A 281 12.65 -15.55 -15.65
CA ARG A 281 13.93 -15.97 -16.24
C ARG A 281 15.14 -15.65 -15.34
N LEU A 282 15.17 -14.47 -14.72
CA LEU A 282 16.21 -14.12 -13.76
C LEU A 282 16.20 -15.05 -12.54
N GLY A 283 15.01 -15.40 -12.03
CA GLY A 283 14.87 -16.36 -10.94
C GLY A 283 15.38 -17.76 -11.31
N GLN A 284 15.05 -18.24 -12.51
CA GLN A 284 15.56 -19.54 -13.02
C GLN A 284 17.08 -19.54 -13.20
N LEU A 285 17.64 -18.44 -13.73
CA LEU A 285 19.08 -18.29 -13.90
C LEU A 285 19.80 -18.28 -12.54
N GLN A 286 19.24 -17.58 -11.55
CA GLN A 286 19.79 -17.55 -10.19
C GLN A 286 19.76 -18.93 -9.53
N LEU A 287 18.68 -19.69 -9.70
CA LEU A 287 18.58 -21.06 -9.20
C LEU A 287 19.61 -21.98 -9.88
N LEU A 288 19.77 -21.88 -11.20
CA LEU A 288 20.77 -22.64 -11.96
C LEU A 288 22.20 -22.33 -11.50
N LEU A 289 22.50 -21.06 -11.23
CA LEU A 289 23.82 -20.66 -10.73
C LEU A 289 24.09 -21.20 -9.31
N LEU A 290 23.07 -21.20 -8.44
CA LEU A 290 23.18 -21.79 -7.11
C LEU A 290 23.42 -23.30 -7.19
N THR A 291 22.67 -24.01 -8.04
CA THR A 291 22.86 -25.47 -8.21
C THR A 291 24.24 -25.78 -8.78
N LEU A 292 24.71 -25.04 -9.78
CA LEU A 292 26.07 -25.17 -10.31
C LEU A 292 27.14 -24.88 -9.24
N SER A 293 26.91 -23.91 -8.37
CA SER A 293 27.82 -23.59 -7.25
C SER A 293 27.87 -24.73 -6.21
N PHE A 294 26.73 -25.34 -5.89
CA PHE A 294 26.67 -26.51 -4.99
C PHE A 294 27.33 -27.75 -5.61
N ILE A 295 27.14 -27.98 -6.91
CA ILE A 295 27.83 -29.06 -7.63
C ILE A 295 29.35 -28.80 -7.57
N ALA A 296 29.81 -27.60 -7.91
CA ALA A 296 31.23 -27.25 -7.87
C ALA A 296 31.84 -27.45 -6.47
N LEU A 297 31.14 -27.03 -5.42
CA LEU A 297 31.58 -27.22 -4.03
C LEU A 297 31.64 -28.71 -3.64
N SER A 298 30.65 -29.50 -4.05
CA SER A 298 30.61 -30.94 -3.79
C SER A 298 31.77 -31.67 -4.48
N TRP A 299 32.03 -31.34 -5.74
CA TRP A 299 33.16 -31.88 -6.51
C TRP A 299 34.51 -31.48 -5.93
N TYR A 300 34.66 -30.23 -5.48
CA TYR A 300 35.87 -29.78 -4.78
C TYR A 300 36.12 -30.59 -3.49
N THR A 301 35.07 -30.83 -2.70
CA THR A 301 35.16 -31.60 -1.45
C THR A 301 35.61 -33.04 -1.70
N VAL A 302 35.06 -33.68 -2.74
CA VAL A 302 35.46 -35.04 -3.17
C VAL A 302 36.90 -35.06 -3.68
N ALA A 303 37.29 -34.12 -4.56
CA ALA A 303 38.64 -34.07 -5.10
C ALA A 303 39.70 -33.84 -4.00
N HIS A 304 39.36 -33.04 -2.99
CA HIS A 304 40.21 -32.83 -1.81
C HIS A 304 40.32 -34.09 -0.95
N GLN A 305 39.22 -34.84 -0.75
CA GLN A 305 39.23 -36.08 0.05
C GLN A 305 40.06 -37.20 -0.58
N TYR A 306 40.10 -37.29 -1.91
CA TYR A 306 40.80 -38.36 -2.63
C TYR A 306 42.17 -37.94 -3.23
N GLY A 307 42.68 -36.74 -2.89
CA GLY A 307 44.01 -36.28 -3.28
C GLY A 307 44.19 -36.02 -4.78
N THR A 308 43.11 -35.78 -5.53
CA THR A 308 43.12 -35.60 -7.00
C THR A 308 43.19 -34.13 -7.44
N MET A 309 43.72 -33.23 -6.59
CA MET A 309 43.77 -31.78 -6.85
C MET A 309 44.52 -31.37 -8.13
N GLY A 310 45.44 -32.21 -8.65
CA GLY A 310 46.19 -31.93 -9.87
C GLY A 310 45.33 -31.81 -11.14
N LEU A 311 44.11 -32.35 -11.13
CA LEU A 311 43.13 -32.20 -12.21
C LEU A 311 42.25 -30.94 -12.07
N PHE A 312 42.42 -30.15 -11.00
CA PHE A 312 41.50 -29.07 -10.61
C PHE A 312 41.99 -27.65 -10.98
N GLN A 313 43.25 -27.48 -11.39
CA GLN A 313 43.78 -26.18 -11.81
C GLN A 313 43.11 -25.66 -13.09
N ASP A 314 42.70 -26.56 -13.99
CA ASP A 314 42.04 -26.16 -15.25
C ASP A 314 40.55 -25.84 -15.05
N THR A 315 39.87 -26.48 -14.09
CA THR A 315 38.44 -26.23 -13.80
C THR A 315 38.21 -24.97 -12.97
N LEU A 316 39.13 -24.59 -12.07
CA LEU A 316 39.06 -23.32 -11.34
C LEU A 316 39.21 -22.12 -12.30
N THR A 317 40.02 -22.28 -13.34
CA THR A 317 40.23 -21.27 -14.39
C THR A 317 38.94 -21.02 -15.18
N ILE A 318 38.20 -22.08 -15.54
CA ILE A 318 36.87 -21.96 -16.16
C ILE A 318 35.89 -21.21 -15.24
N PHE A 319 35.96 -21.43 -13.92
CA PHE A 319 35.08 -20.77 -12.93
C PHE A 319 35.40 -19.27 -12.75
N VAL A 320 36.68 -18.88 -12.79
CA VAL A 320 37.10 -17.46 -12.76
C VAL A 320 36.66 -16.75 -14.05
N TRP A 321 36.75 -17.43 -15.20
CA TRP A 321 36.27 -16.89 -16.48
C TRP A 321 34.75 -16.73 -16.53
N THR A 322 33.96 -17.65 -15.98
CA THR A 322 32.49 -17.50 -15.91
C THR A 322 32.06 -16.38 -14.96
N SER A 323 32.79 -16.16 -13.87
CA SER A 323 32.57 -15.01 -12.96
C SER A 323 32.92 -13.66 -13.60
N SER A 324 33.94 -13.62 -14.45
CA SER A 324 34.35 -12.42 -15.20
C SER A 324 33.38 -12.12 -16.34
N LEU A 325 32.93 -13.15 -17.06
CA LEU A 325 31.88 -13.04 -18.08
C LEU A 325 30.54 -12.58 -17.45
N PHE A 326 30.23 -13.04 -16.24
CA PHE A 326 29.07 -12.58 -15.47
C PHE A 326 29.17 -11.10 -15.07
N THR A 327 30.36 -10.64 -14.65
CA THR A 327 30.62 -9.22 -14.35
C THR A 327 30.42 -8.36 -15.60
N LEU A 328 30.90 -8.84 -16.76
CA LEU A 328 30.71 -8.18 -18.04
C LEU A 328 29.23 -8.16 -18.48
N VAL A 329 28.49 -9.25 -18.32
CA VAL A 329 27.05 -9.31 -18.64
C VAL A 329 26.24 -8.38 -17.73
N LEU A 330 26.52 -8.34 -16.42
CA LEU A 330 25.87 -7.41 -15.50
C LEU A 330 26.19 -5.94 -15.80
N GLN A 331 27.44 -5.64 -16.16
CA GLN A 331 27.84 -4.30 -16.61
C GLN A 331 27.13 -3.91 -17.91
N THR A 332 27.01 -4.84 -18.86
CA THR A 332 26.32 -4.62 -20.14
C THR A 332 24.82 -4.42 -19.94
N CYS A 333 24.17 -5.22 -19.06
CA CYS A 333 22.78 -5.02 -18.69
C CYS A 333 22.55 -3.66 -17.98
N ARG A 334 23.45 -3.27 -17.05
CA ARG A 334 23.38 -1.96 -16.38
C ARG A 334 23.59 -0.80 -17.36
N PHE A 335 24.49 -0.95 -18.34
CA PHE A 335 24.73 0.03 -19.39
C PHE A 335 23.52 0.17 -20.33
N TYR A 336 22.90 -0.95 -20.73
CA TYR A 336 21.70 -0.96 -21.56
C TYR A 336 20.48 -0.34 -20.83
N ILE A 337 20.34 -0.59 -19.52
CA ILE A 337 19.32 0.05 -18.68
C ILE A 337 19.57 1.56 -18.60
N ARG A 338 20.81 2.02 -18.39
CA ARG A 338 21.17 3.45 -18.41
C ARG A 338 20.85 4.12 -19.75
N LEU A 339 21.19 3.49 -20.87
CA LEU A 339 20.90 4.01 -22.22
C LEU A 339 19.40 4.18 -22.47
N ARG A 340 18.55 3.27 -21.94
CA ARG A 340 17.09 3.41 -22.06
C ARG A 340 16.49 4.47 -21.15
N THR A 341 17.12 4.81 -20.04
CA THR A 341 16.65 5.87 -19.14
C THR A 341 17.05 7.27 -19.57
N THR A 342 18.04 7.41 -20.47
CA THR A 342 18.50 8.71 -20.99
C THR A 342 17.82 9.11 -22.31
N ILE A 343 17.06 8.21 -22.96
CA ILE A 343 16.36 8.44 -24.24
C ILE A 343 14.84 8.63 -24.02
N LYS A 344 14.40 9.19 -22.87
CA LYS A 344 13.01 9.60 -22.67
C LYS A 344 12.91 10.93 -21.98
#